data_AF-A0A1F2XAR6-F1
#
_entry.id   AF-A0A1F2XAR6-F1
#
_cell.length_a   1.000
_cell.length_b   1.000
_cell.length_c   1.000
_cell.angle_alpha   90.00
_cell.angle_beta   90.00
_cell.angle_gamma   90.00
#
_symmetry.space_group_name_H-M   'P 1'
#
loop_
_entity.id
_entity.type
_entity.pdbx_description
1 polymer ?
#
loop_
_entity_poly.entity_id
_entity_poly.type
_entity_poly.pdbx_seq_one_letter_code
_entity_poly.pdbx_strand_id
1 'polypeptide(L)'
;MSFPAAEALDASGVDRVRLAVLLPDVDPARVPVLAAPKWFRMLWAPQVIAVALPWGIYVGPDQIREPRSALGPLVVHELTHLEQWRLLGPLRWVHVYLGEYLRSRWAGLTHHAAYRAISLEVEARDIARRLAVG
;
A
#
# COMPACT_ATOMS: atom_id res chain seq x y z
N MET A 1 17.42 4.28 7.42
CA MET A 1 17.55 4.47 5.97
C MET A 1 16.15 4.73 5.42
N SER A 2 15.99 5.79 4.64
CA SER A 2 14.74 6.13 3.96
C SER A 2 15.06 6.52 2.53
N PHE A 3 14.08 6.40 1.65
CA PHE A 3 14.22 6.80 0.26
C PHE A 3 12.85 7.22 -0.32
N PRO A 4 12.79 8.04 -1.37
CA PRO A 4 11.51 8.39 -2.00
C PRO A 4 10.88 7.17 -2.68
N ALA A 5 9.56 7.04 -2.61
CA ALA A 5 8.81 6.00 -3.31
C ALA A 5 9.11 5.99 -4.82
N ALA A 6 9.38 7.17 -5.41
CA ALA A 6 9.82 7.29 -6.79
C ALA A 6 11.04 6.42 -7.14
N GLU A 7 12.03 6.30 -6.24
CA GLU A 7 13.25 5.52 -6.50
C GLU A 7 12.94 4.02 -6.68
N ALA A 8 12.00 3.46 -5.93
CA ALA A 8 11.56 2.07 -6.12
C ALA A 8 10.76 1.88 -7.41
N LEU A 9 9.98 2.89 -7.80
CA LEU A 9 9.20 2.84 -9.04
C LEU A 9 10.11 2.91 -10.27
N ASP A 10 11.09 3.81 -10.26
CA ASP A 10 12.07 3.96 -11.33
C ASP A 10 12.93 2.70 -11.47
N ALA A 11 13.39 2.13 -10.35
CA ALA A 11 14.20 0.92 -10.34
C ALA A 11 13.42 -0.34 -10.78
N SER A 12 12.09 -0.35 -10.67
CA SER A 12 11.23 -1.48 -11.04
C SER A 12 10.64 -1.39 -12.44
N GLY A 13 10.89 -0.29 -13.15
CA GLY A 13 10.34 -0.07 -14.50
C GLY A 13 8.86 0.33 -14.52
N VAL A 14 8.28 0.70 -13.38
CA VAL A 14 6.87 1.11 -13.33
C VAL A 14 6.65 2.38 -14.17
N ASP A 15 5.69 2.32 -15.09
CA ASP A 15 5.29 3.45 -15.92
C ASP A 15 4.72 4.61 -15.08
N ARG A 16 5.52 5.67 -14.94
CA ARG A 16 5.20 6.88 -14.19
C ARG A 16 4.03 7.67 -14.78
N VAL A 17 3.87 7.65 -16.10
CA VAL A 17 2.79 8.37 -16.78
C VAL A 17 1.48 7.67 -16.47
N ARG A 18 1.45 6.35 -16.61
CA ARG A 18 0.27 5.56 -16.29
C ARG A 18 -0.05 5.58 -14.79
N LEU A 19 0.96 5.58 -13.93
CA LEU A 19 0.79 5.78 -12.49
C LEU A 19 0.12 7.11 -12.18
N ALA A 20 0.58 8.22 -12.77
CA ALA A 20 0.00 9.54 -12.54
C ALA A 20 -1.44 9.68 -13.04
N VAL A 21 -1.83 8.91 -14.07
CA VAL A 21 -3.23 8.83 -14.51
C VAL A 21 -4.11 8.08 -13.53
N LEU A 22 -3.58 7.01 -12.91
CA LEU A 22 -4.34 6.16 -11.99
C LEU A 22 -4.38 6.71 -10.55
N LEU A 23 -3.31 7.38 -10.11
CA LEU A 23 -3.14 7.93 -8.77
C LEU A 23 -2.81 9.44 -8.87
N PRO A 24 -3.72 10.27 -9.40
CA PRO A 24 -3.46 11.69 -9.69
C PRO A 24 -3.20 12.53 -8.45
N ASP A 25 -3.75 12.16 -7.29
CA ASP A 25 -3.58 12.93 -6.07
C ASP A 25 -2.31 12.54 -5.30
N VAL A 26 -1.47 11.62 -5.79
CA VAL A 26 -0.24 11.20 -5.09
C VAL A 26 1.00 11.56 -5.90
N ASP A 27 1.96 12.23 -5.24
CA ASP A 27 3.30 12.48 -5.78
C ASP A 27 4.31 11.53 -5.12
N PRO A 28 4.75 10.45 -5.80
CA PRO A 28 5.67 9.48 -5.22
C PRO A 28 7.05 10.04 -4.90
N ALA A 29 7.45 11.19 -5.46
CA ALA A 29 8.72 11.82 -5.10
C ALA A 29 8.69 12.43 -3.69
N ARG A 30 7.49 12.70 -3.16
CA ARG A 30 7.26 13.28 -1.83
C ARG A 30 6.88 12.26 -0.77
N VAL A 31 6.67 11.00 -1.15
CA VAL A 31 6.29 9.93 -0.23
C VAL A 31 7.54 9.15 0.18
N PRO A 32 8.03 9.27 1.42
CA PRO A 32 9.18 8.49 1.87
C PRO A 32 8.78 7.04 2.16
N VAL A 33 9.65 6.11 1.77
CA VAL A 33 9.64 4.71 2.20
C VAL A 33 10.61 4.55 3.37
N LEU A 34 10.11 4.01 4.47
CA LEU A 34 10.75 4.01 5.79
C LEU A 34 10.79 2.61 6.38
N ALA A 35 11.85 2.28 7.10
CA ALA A 35 11.86 1.07 7.92
C ALA A 35 10.88 1.23 9.08
N ALA A 36 9.96 0.29 9.24
CA ALA A 36 9.01 0.31 10.34
C ALA A 36 9.72 0.01 11.69
N PRO A 37 9.66 0.93 12.67
CA PRO A 37 10.29 0.72 13.96
C PRO A 37 9.63 -0.46 14.69
N LYS A 38 10.40 -1.17 15.53
CA LYS A 38 9.95 -2.42 16.17
C LYS A 38 8.64 -2.25 16.94
N TRP A 39 8.49 -1.16 17.70
CA TRP A 39 7.27 -0.88 18.47
C TRP A 39 6.04 -0.71 17.57
N PHE A 40 6.20 -0.14 16.38
CA PHE A 40 5.10 0.08 15.45
C PHE A 40 4.67 -1.24 14.79
N ARG A 41 5.64 -2.09 14.43
CA ARG A 41 5.37 -3.43 13.89
C ARG A 41 4.67 -4.35 14.88
N MET A 42 4.76 -4.09 16.19
CA MET A 42 4.00 -4.87 17.20
C MET A 42 2.48 -4.69 17.06
N LEU A 43 2.02 -3.66 16.35
CA LEU A 43 0.60 -3.41 16.06
C LEU A 43 0.13 -4.09 14.76
N TRP A 44 1.05 -4.67 13.99
CA TRP A 44 0.76 -5.23 12.68
C TRP A 44 0.34 -6.70 12.81
N ALA A 45 -0.61 -7.13 11.98
CA ALA A 45 -0.88 -8.56 11.84
C ALA A 45 0.32 -9.26 11.18
N PRO A 46 0.60 -10.55 11.47
CA PRO A 46 1.81 -11.24 11.01
C PRO A 46 2.08 -11.19 9.50
N GLN A 47 1.03 -11.07 8.70
CA GLN A 47 1.12 -11.02 7.23
C GLN A 47 1.29 -9.61 6.65
N VAL A 48 1.28 -8.56 7.48
CA VAL A 48 1.46 -7.18 7.04
C VAL A 48 2.94 -6.91 6.88
N ILE A 49 3.36 -6.62 5.65
CA ILE A 49 4.75 -6.34 5.29
C ILE A 49 5.02 -4.86 5.05
N ALA A 50 3.95 -4.08 4.80
CA ALA A 50 4.01 -2.63 4.67
C ALA A 50 2.70 -1.97 5.10
N VAL A 51 2.76 -0.69 5.43
CA VAL A 51 1.62 0.16 5.80
C VAL A 51 1.82 1.56 5.26
N ALA A 52 0.87 2.04 4.48
CA ALA A 52 0.76 3.44 4.07
C ALA A 52 0.13 4.31 5.17
N LEU A 53 0.80 5.42 5.49
CA LEU A 53 0.27 6.50 6.31
C LEU A 53 0.35 7.82 5.53
N PRO A 54 -0.44 8.86 5.87
CA PRO A 54 -0.50 10.11 5.08
C PRO A 54 0.85 10.79 4.82
N TRP A 55 1.88 10.49 5.62
CA TRP A 55 3.22 11.05 5.54
C TRP A 55 4.30 10.08 5.03
N GLY A 56 3.97 8.82 4.73
CA GLY A 56 4.97 7.85 4.27
C GLY A 56 4.52 6.40 4.25
N ILE A 57 5.32 5.58 3.58
CA ILE A 57 5.16 4.14 3.48
C ILE A 57 6.14 3.47 4.45
N TYR A 58 5.64 2.66 5.36
CA TYR A 58 6.46 1.92 6.30
C TYR A 58 6.56 0.49 5.85
N VAL A 59 7.77 -0.02 5.66
CA VAL A 59 8.03 -1.40 5.23
C VAL A 59 8.75 -2.18 6.34
N GLY A 60 8.58 -3.49 6.36
CA GLY A 60 9.32 -4.37 7.24
C GLY A 60 10.84 -4.29 7.02
N PRO A 61 11.64 -4.66 8.03
CA PRO A 61 13.11 -4.56 7.98
C PRO A 61 13.74 -5.47 6.91
N ASP A 62 13.06 -6.55 6.52
CA ASP A 62 13.54 -7.43 5.47
C ASP A 62 13.26 -6.81 4.10
N GLN A 63 12.06 -6.26 3.91
CA GLN A 63 11.66 -5.60 2.66
C GLN A 63 12.51 -4.35 2.37
N ILE A 64 12.87 -3.54 3.38
CA ILE A 64 13.68 -2.34 3.10
C ILE A 64 15.10 -2.65 2.62
N ARG A 65 15.59 -3.87 2.87
CA ARG A 65 16.89 -4.36 2.44
C ARG A 65 16.84 -4.99 1.05
N GLU A 66 15.65 -5.34 0.56
CA GLU A 66 15.48 -5.83 -0.81
C GLU A 66 15.91 -4.76 -1.84
N PRO A 67 16.36 -5.18 -3.03
CA PRO A 67 16.61 -4.28 -4.13
C PRO A 67 15.40 -3.38 -4.41
N ARG A 68 15.64 -2.11 -4.75
CA ARG A 68 14.56 -1.15 -5.04
C ARG A 68 13.63 -1.64 -6.15
N SER A 69 14.18 -2.36 -7.13
CA SER A 69 13.43 -3.00 -8.21
C SER A 69 12.39 -4.02 -7.72
N ALA A 70 12.64 -4.72 -6.62
CA ALA A 70 11.69 -5.68 -6.05
C ALA A 70 10.53 -5.03 -5.29
N LEU A 71 10.67 -3.75 -4.93
CA LEU A 71 9.68 -3.01 -4.14
C LEU A 71 8.62 -2.31 -4.98
N GLY A 72 8.78 -2.24 -6.31
CA GLY A 72 7.86 -1.54 -7.22
C GLY A 72 6.38 -1.88 -6.98
N PRO A 73 5.96 -3.15 -7.11
CA PRO A 73 4.56 -3.53 -6.92
C PRO A 73 4.03 -3.23 -5.51
N LEU A 74 4.86 -3.40 -4.49
CA LEU A 74 4.52 -3.06 -3.10
C LEU A 74 4.31 -1.56 -2.95
N VAL A 75 5.22 -0.74 -3.49
CA VAL A 75 5.11 0.72 -3.43
C VAL A 75 3.88 1.21 -4.19
N VAL A 76 3.55 0.65 -5.37
CA VAL A 76 2.31 0.99 -6.08
C VAL A 76 1.06 0.67 -5.24
N HIS A 77 1.05 -0.50 -4.58
CA HIS A 77 -0.03 -0.89 -3.68
C HIS A 77 -0.22 0.13 -2.55
N GLU A 78 0.86 0.48 -1.85
CA GLU A 78 0.81 1.44 -0.74
C GLU A 78 0.47 2.87 -1.19
N LEU A 79 0.94 3.32 -2.37
CA LEU A 79 0.53 4.61 -2.94
C LEU A 79 -0.96 4.64 -3.28
N THR A 80 -1.54 3.50 -3.68
CA THR A 80 -2.99 3.40 -3.92
C THR A 80 -3.77 3.66 -2.64
N HIS A 81 -3.30 3.21 -1.49
CA HIS A 81 -3.94 3.53 -0.21
C HIS A 81 -3.87 5.02 0.13
N LEU A 82 -2.79 5.72 -0.25
CA LEU A 82 -2.70 7.18 -0.08
C LEU A 82 -3.69 7.91 -0.99
N GLU A 83 -3.85 7.46 -2.23
CA GLU A 83 -4.85 7.99 -3.17
C GLU A 83 -6.26 7.79 -2.60
N GLN A 84 -6.60 6.56 -2.22
CA GLN A 84 -7.89 6.22 -1.60
C GLN A 84 -8.15 7.06 -0.35
N TRP A 85 -7.12 7.30 0.48
CA TRP A 85 -7.23 8.15 1.67
C TRP A 85 -7.52 9.60 1.31
N ARG A 86 -6.89 10.15 0.26
CA ARG A 86 -7.15 11.51 -0.23
C ARG A 86 -8.56 11.64 -0.82
N LEU A 87 -9.00 10.66 -1.60
CA LEU A 87 -10.31 10.64 -2.25
C LEU A 87 -11.48 10.46 -1.27
N LEU A 88 -11.35 9.55 -0.30
CA LEU A 88 -12.43 9.22 0.63
C LEU A 88 -12.39 10.08 1.90
N GLY A 89 -11.21 10.58 2.26
CA GLY A 89 -10.94 11.13 3.58
C GLY A 89 -10.83 10.03 4.66
N PRO A 90 -10.23 10.36 5.82
CA PRO A 90 -9.86 9.38 6.85
C PRO A 90 -11.06 8.60 7.40
N LEU A 91 -12.16 9.29 7.71
CA LEU A 91 -13.33 8.69 8.36
C LEU A 91 -14.03 7.68 7.45
N ARG A 92 -14.24 8.05 6.18
CA ARG A 92 -14.90 7.18 5.20
C ARG A 92 -14.01 6.02 4.82
N TRP A 93 -12.70 6.25 4.67
CA TRP A 93 -11.74 5.19 4.40
C TRP A 93 -11.78 4.12 5.51
N VAL A 94 -11.69 4.53 6.78
CA VAL A 94 -11.76 3.62 7.93
C VAL A 94 -13.12 2.90 7.98
N HIS A 95 -14.22 3.60 7.73
CA HIS A 95 -15.55 3.01 7.73
C HIS A 95 -15.70 1.92 6.66
N VAL A 96 -15.25 2.18 5.43
CA VAL A 96 -15.27 1.18 4.34
C VAL A 96 -14.40 -0.01 4.70
N TYR A 97 -13.15 0.26 5.12
CA TYR A 97 -12.17 -0.76 5.41
C TYR A 97 -12.63 -1.70 6.54
N LEU A 98 -13.00 -1.14 7.69
CA LEU A 98 -13.44 -1.93 8.85
C LEU A 98 -14.82 -2.54 8.62
N GLY A 99 -15.74 -1.82 7.97
CA GLY A 99 -17.08 -2.32 7.69
C GLY A 99 -17.06 -3.57 6.81
N GLU A 100 -16.30 -3.55 5.72
CA GLU A 100 -16.18 -4.71 4.83
C GLU A 100 -15.42 -5.87 5.47
N TYR A 101 -14.38 -5.57 6.25
CA TYR A 101 -13.66 -6.57 7.02
C TYR A 101 -14.59 -7.28 8.01
N LEU A 102 -15.32 -6.53 8.85
CA LEU A 102 -16.22 -7.09 9.86
C LEU A 102 -17.37 -7.87 9.22
N ARG A 103 -17.96 -7.34 8.14
CA ARG A 103 -18.99 -8.06 7.37
C ARG A 103 -18.48 -9.39 6.85
N SER A 104 -17.25 -9.43 6.32
CA SER A 104 -16.62 -10.66 5.82
C SER A 104 -16.32 -11.63 6.95
N ARG A 105 -15.86 -11.14 8.11
CA ARG A 105 -15.63 -11.96 9.31
C ARG A 105 -16.92 -12.54 9.86
N TRP A 106 -18.02 -11.78 9.88
CA TRP A 106 -19.35 -12.27 10.25
C TRP A 106 -19.92 -13.28 9.25
N ALA A 107 -19.55 -13.17 7.98
CA ALA A 107 -19.85 -14.18 6.96
C ALA A 107 -18.94 -15.43 7.05
N GLY A 108 -18.07 -15.53 8.05
CA GLY A 108 -17.24 -16.71 8.32
C GLY A 108 -15.91 -16.78 7.56
N LEU A 109 -15.57 -15.79 6.73
CA LEU A 109 -14.29 -15.77 6.02
C LEU A 109 -13.15 -15.62 7.01
N THR A 110 -12.07 -16.40 6.89
CA THR A 110 -10.85 -16.28 7.71
C THR A 110 -10.28 -14.86 7.69
N HIS A 111 -9.43 -14.49 8.66
CA HIS A 111 -8.79 -13.17 8.68
C HIS A 111 -8.14 -12.80 7.34
N HIS A 112 -7.37 -13.74 6.77
CA HIS A 112 -6.72 -13.57 5.48
C HIS A 112 -7.72 -13.41 4.33
N ALA A 113 -8.77 -14.24 4.29
CA ALA A 113 -9.79 -14.15 3.25
C ALA A 113 -10.61 -12.85 3.35
N ALA A 114 -10.98 -12.44 4.57
CA ALA A 114 -11.71 -11.20 4.83
C ALA A 114 -10.89 -9.98 4.44
N TYR A 115 -9.60 -9.93 4.81
CA TYR A 115 -8.68 -8.87 4.41
C TYR A 115 -8.59 -8.74 2.88
N ARG A 116 -8.36 -9.86 2.17
CA ARG A 116 -8.28 -9.85 0.71
C ARG A 116 -9.60 -9.56 -0.01
N ALA A 117 -10.73 -9.62 0.70
CA ALA A 117 -12.03 -9.32 0.13
C ALA A 117 -12.40 -7.84 0.24
N ILE A 118 -11.65 -7.03 1.01
CA ILE A 118 -11.87 -5.59 1.12
C ILE A 118 -11.68 -4.96 -0.25
N SER A 119 -12.63 -4.14 -0.69
CA SER A 119 -12.65 -3.47 -2.00
C SER A 119 -11.40 -2.62 -2.21
N LEU A 120 -10.99 -1.87 -1.18
CA LEU A 120 -9.78 -1.05 -1.17
C LEU A 120 -8.51 -1.89 -1.41
N GLU A 121 -8.44 -3.07 -0.80
CA GLU A 121 -7.34 -4.04 -0.98
C GLU A 121 -7.35 -4.68 -2.37
N VAL A 122 -8.55 -4.95 -2.92
CA VAL A 122 -8.72 -5.50 -4.27
C VAL A 122 -8.24 -4.49 -5.30
N GLU A 123 -8.67 -3.24 -5.19
CA GLU A 123 -8.25 -2.15 -6.07
C GLU A 123 -6.74 -1.94 -6.02
N ALA A 124 -6.15 -1.84 -4.82
CA ALA A 124 -4.70 -1.64 -4.66
C ALA A 124 -3.89 -2.77 -5.29
N ARG A 125 -4.32 -4.03 -5.14
CA ARG A 125 -3.69 -5.17 -5.84
C ARG A 125 -3.88 -5.13 -7.36
N ASP A 126 -5.04 -4.68 -7.83
CA ASP A 126 -5.31 -4.62 -9.25
C ASP A 126 -4.47 -3.54 -9.95
N ILE A 127 -4.38 -2.35 -9.36
CA ILE A 127 -3.52 -1.26 -9.84
C ILE A 127 -2.05 -1.69 -9.82
N ALA A 128 -1.59 -2.29 -8.72
CA ALA A 128 -0.22 -2.81 -8.63
C ALA A 128 0.09 -3.83 -9.73
N ARG A 129 -0.82 -4.76 -10.02
CA ARG A 129 -0.64 -5.73 -11.12
C ARG A 129 -0.63 -5.07 -12.50
N ARG A 130 -1.51 -4.09 -12.75
CA ARG A 130 -1.58 -3.39 -14.05
C ARG A 130 -0.32 -2.60 -14.36
N LEU A 131 0.37 -2.11 -13.32
CA LEU A 131 1.58 -1.31 -13.44
C LEU A 131 2.88 -2.12 -13.33
N ALA A 132 2.84 -3.32 -12.76
CA ALA A 132 4.00 -4.22 -12.66
C ALA A 132 4.29 -5.02 -13.95
N VAL A 133 3.41 -4.96 -14.96
CA VAL A 133 3.55 -5.64 -16.27
C VAL A 133 3.92 -4.63 -17.38
N GLY A 134 4.67 -3.59 -17.02
CA GLY A 134 5.18 -2.57 -17.96
C GLY A 134 6.61 -2.85 -18.36
#